data_AF-A0A643CES5-F1
#
_entry.id   AF-A0A643CES5-F1
#
_cell.length_a   1.000
_cell.length_b   1.000
_cell.length_c   1.000
_cell.angle_alpha   90.00
_cell.angle_beta   90.00
_cell.angle_gamma   90.00
#
_symmetry.space_group_name_H-M   'P 1'
#
loop_
_entity.id
_entity.type
_entity.pdbx_description
1 polymer ?
#
loop_
_entity_poly.entity_id
_entity_poly.type
_entity_poly.pdbx_seq_one_letter_code
_entity_poly.pdbx_strand_id
1 'polypeptide(L)'
;MRNKSGAPPELMNDPSLWLRLTPETRVLTLAIDGSTMCQKAGEHIGSAWHSVSVAALLDGSLQDLQSVQDTQVLILLLIGSNRLTFKWVSCTTGQAPTNSGLALILGRAPRGRLANQIPPEILNNPQLQAAIQVLPSNYNFEIPKTIWRIQQAQAKKVALQMPEGLLLFACTIVDILERFTEAEVMVMGDVTYGACCVDDFTARALGADFLVHYGHSCLASALALVSTIQFVSTLQAAAQELKAEYRVSVPQCKPLSPGEILGCTSPRLPKEVEAVVYLGDGRFHLESVMIANPNVPAYRYDPYSKVLSREHYDYQRMQANRQEAIATARSAKSWGLILGTLGRQGSPKILEHLESRLRALGLPFVRLLLSEIFPSKLSLLPEVDVWVQVACPRLSIDWGTAFPKPLLTPYEPPLFPSLPFSFLSPWIYPFPNSELFPLIAVGPCPPEEQPRGWWFSKQEADVFSALEEPTVCRGLEEALGTVAQALSKLGPFDGILGFSQGAALAALVCALGQAGDPRFPLPRFIILVSGFCPRGLGLEEAILQGPLSLPSLHVFGDTDRVIPSQESMQLCSRFAGAIALTHSGGHFIPAAAPQRQAYLQFLDQFAE
;
A
#
# COMPACT_ATOMS: atom_id res chain seq x y z
N MET A 1 -60.21 18.39 11.20
CA MET A 1 -59.92 19.78 11.58
C MET A 1 -58.71 20.25 10.77
N ARG A 2 -58.88 21.32 9.96
CA ARG A 2 -57.89 22.10 9.16
C ARG A 2 -56.84 21.28 8.39
N ASN A 3 -56.80 21.08 7.07
CA ASN A 3 -57.23 21.71 5.81
C ASN A 3 -56.57 23.04 5.38
N LYS A 4 -56.06 23.00 4.13
CA LYS A 4 -55.55 24.03 3.18
C LYS A 4 -54.02 24.25 3.18
N SER A 5 -53.29 24.19 2.05
CA SER A 5 -53.59 24.23 0.59
C SER A 5 -52.33 23.81 -0.21
N GLY A 6 -52.37 22.85 -1.16
CA GLY A 6 -52.41 23.03 -2.64
C GLY A 6 -51.03 23.42 -3.25
N ALA A 7 -50.38 22.80 -4.25
CA ALA A 7 -50.68 21.87 -5.36
C ALA A 7 -49.32 21.26 -5.89
N PRO A 8 -49.18 20.82 -7.16
CA PRO A 8 -49.39 19.50 -7.79
C PRO A 8 -48.10 18.63 -7.96
N PRO A 9 -48.20 17.35 -8.42
CA PRO A 9 -47.07 16.44 -8.60
C PRO A 9 -46.38 16.62 -9.97
N GLU A 10 -45.49 17.60 -10.09
CA GLU A 10 -44.54 17.74 -11.21
C GLU A 10 -43.26 18.41 -10.72
N LEU A 11 -42.31 17.63 -10.18
CA LEU A 11 -40.95 18.10 -9.84
C LEU A 11 -39.97 16.92 -9.63
N MET A 12 -40.07 15.89 -10.47
CA MET A 12 -39.17 14.72 -10.44
C MET A 12 -38.16 14.68 -11.61
N ASN A 13 -38.04 15.74 -12.41
CA ASN A 13 -37.12 15.78 -13.56
C ASN A 13 -36.45 17.16 -13.75
N ASP A 14 -35.90 17.74 -12.69
CA ASP A 14 -34.98 18.88 -12.83
C ASP A 14 -33.60 18.52 -12.23
N PRO A 15 -32.54 18.36 -13.05
CA PRO A 15 -31.19 18.06 -12.58
C PRO A 15 -30.45 19.29 -11.98
N SER A 16 -31.11 20.42 -11.74
CA SER A 16 -30.46 21.69 -11.34
C SER A 16 -30.55 22.08 -9.86
N LEU A 17 -30.81 21.15 -8.94
CA LEU A 17 -30.81 21.42 -7.48
C LEU A 17 -29.69 20.67 -6.74
N TRP A 18 -28.46 21.15 -6.91
CA TRP A 18 -27.32 20.85 -6.03
C TRP A 18 -26.98 22.10 -5.21
N LEU A 19 -26.99 21.97 -3.88
CA LEU A 19 -26.48 22.98 -2.95
C LEU A 19 -24.99 23.23 -3.22
N ARG A 20 -24.70 24.47 -3.62
CA ARG A 20 -23.39 25.06 -3.94
C ARG A 20 -22.64 25.38 -2.63
N LEU A 21 -21.48 24.77 -2.39
CA LEU A 21 -20.30 25.57 -2.07
C LEU A 21 -19.83 26.06 -3.45
N THR A 22 -19.66 27.37 -3.62
CA THR A 22 -19.65 28.03 -4.92
C THR A 22 -18.72 27.37 -5.95
N PRO A 23 -19.08 27.35 -7.26
CA PRO A 23 -18.34 26.64 -8.32
C PRO A 23 -16.84 26.99 -8.50
N GLU A 24 -16.27 27.92 -7.72
CA GLU A 24 -15.15 28.75 -8.14
C GLU A 24 -13.87 28.62 -7.29
N THR A 25 -13.80 27.79 -6.23
CA THR A 25 -12.58 27.71 -5.39
C THR A 25 -11.43 26.95 -6.08
N ARG A 26 -10.31 27.64 -6.33
CA ARG A 26 -9.12 27.11 -7.03
C ARG A 26 -7.98 26.83 -6.06
N VAL A 27 -7.58 25.57 -5.91
CA VAL A 27 -6.46 25.18 -5.02
C VAL A 27 -5.26 24.68 -5.82
N LEU A 28 -4.08 25.27 -5.56
CA LEU A 28 -2.80 24.82 -6.08
C LEU A 28 -2.25 23.64 -5.26
N THR A 29 -1.94 22.51 -5.89
CA THR A 29 -1.42 21.33 -5.16
C THR A 29 0.07 21.08 -5.42
N LEU A 30 0.86 20.93 -4.35
CA LEU A 30 2.30 20.62 -4.37
C LEU A 30 2.57 19.24 -3.75
N ALA A 31 2.88 18.24 -4.58
CA ALA A 31 3.24 16.88 -4.14
C ALA A 31 4.32 16.27 -5.04
N ILE A 32 5.11 15.34 -4.51
CA ILE A 32 6.08 14.54 -5.27
C ILE A 32 5.40 13.25 -5.70
N ASP A 33 5.58 12.85 -6.96
CA ASP A 33 5.13 11.56 -7.46
C ASP A 33 5.77 10.41 -6.64
N GLY A 34 4.94 9.56 -6.05
CA GLY A 34 5.34 8.49 -5.12
C GLY A 34 6.02 7.29 -5.79
N SER A 35 6.59 7.44 -6.99
CA SER A 35 7.23 6.36 -7.74
C SER A 35 8.73 6.18 -7.42
N THR A 36 9.44 7.14 -6.81
CA THR A 36 10.88 7.00 -6.51
C THR A 36 11.32 7.59 -5.16
N MET A 37 11.10 6.85 -4.07
CA MET A 37 11.96 6.91 -2.88
C MET A 37 12.51 5.52 -2.58
N CYS A 38 13.53 5.11 -3.34
CA CYS A 38 14.36 3.95 -3.01
C CYS A 38 15.81 4.43 -2.89
N GLN A 39 16.33 4.36 -1.66
CA GLN A 39 17.74 4.62 -1.34
C GLN A 39 18.66 3.73 -2.18
N LYS A 40 19.63 4.33 -2.88
CA LYS A 40 20.90 3.69 -3.23
C LYS A 40 22.03 4.72 -3.17
N ALA A 41 23.06 4.36 -2.42
CA ALA A 41 24.34 5.05 -2.36
C ALA A 41 25.31 4.39 -3.35
N GLY A 42 26.17 5.20 -3.98
CA GLY A 42 27.38 4.75 -4.68
C GLY A 42 27.25 4.56 -6.19
N GLU A 43 27.63 5.60 -6.94
CA GLU A 43 28.54 5.61 -8.12
C GLU A 43 28.20 6.76 -9.08
N HIS A 44 29.26 7.40 -9.60
CA HIS A 44 29.20 8.56 -10.47
C HIS A 44 28.62 8.24 -11.86
N ILE A 45 27.88 9.20 -12.44
CA ILE A 45 27.97 9.78 -13.80
C ILE A 45 26.57 10.20 -14.32
N GLY A 46 26.49 11.44 -14.84
CA GLY A 46 25.62 11.80 -15.98
C GLY A 46 24.39 12.64 -15.69
N SER A 47 24.46 13.93 -16.05
CA SER A 47 23.42 14.97 -15.97
C SER A 47 22.17 14.72 -16.84
N ALA A 48 20.96 14.85 -16.27
CA ALA A 48 19.76 15.36 -16.96
C ALA A 48 18.60 15.58 -15.95
N TRP A 49 18.23 16.85 -15.70
CA TRP A 49 17.09 17.28 -14.89
C TRP A 49 15.75 17.03 -15.63
N HIS A 50 14.60 17.28 -14.97
CA HIS A 50 13.23 17.57 -15.48
C HIS A 50 12.09 16.66 -14.95
N SER A 51 11.18 17.28 -14.15
CA SER A 51 9.70 17.14 -14.08
C SER A 51 9.15 17.10 -12.64
N VAL A 52 8.77 18.29 -12.14
CA VAL A 52 8.05 18.51 -10.88
C VAL A 52 6.61 18.94 -11.21
N SER A 53 5.61 18.42 -10.49
CA SER A 53 4.19 18.55 -10.89
C SER A 53 3.47 19.69 -10.17
N VAL A 54 2.77 20.54 -10.94
CA VAL A 54 1.93 21.63 -10.42
C VAL A 54 0.55 21.58 -11.07
N ALA A 55 -0.52 21.66 -10.26
CA ALA A 55 -1.91 21.45 -10.70
C ALA A 55 -2.87 22.56 -10.27
N ALA A 56 -3.85 22.90 -11.12
CA ALA A 56 -4.92 23.86 -10.88
C ALA A 56 -6.31 23.23 -11.00
N LEU A 57 -7.27 23.63 -10.15
CA LEU A 57 -8.70 23.31 -10.29
C LEU A 57 -9.47 24.42 -11.00
N LEU A 58 -10.35 24.04 -11.93
CA LEU A 58 -11.34 24.90 -12.61
C LEU A 58 -12.64 24.09 -12.86
N ASP A 59 -13.79 24.62 -12.43
CA ASP A 59 -15.17 24.33 -12.87
C ASP A 59 -15.60 22.88 -13.15
N GLY A 60 -15.07 21.89 -12.43
CA GLY A 60 -15.57 20.50 -12.47
C GLY A 60 -15.55 19.83 -13.85
N SER A 61 -14.90 20.42 -14.85
CA SER A 61 -14.75 19.88 -16.21
C SER A 61 -13.37 20.24 -16.78
N LEU A 62 -12.69 19.25 -17.35
CA LEU A 62 -11.42 19.44 -18.07
C LEU A 62 -11.71 20.17 -19.38
N GLN A 63 -11.33 21.44 -19.49
CA GLN A 63 -11.09 22.06 -20.80
C GLN A 63 -9.60 22.03 -21.12
N ASP A 64 -9.29 21.72 -22.39
CA ASP A 64 -7.98 21.42 -22.93
C ASP A 64 -6.91 22.48 -22.56
N LEU A 65 -6.01 22.11 -21.65
CA LEU A 65 -4.71 22.78 -21.49
C LEU A 65 -3.76 22.29 -22.60
N GLN A 66 -4.01 22.72 -23.83
CA GLN A 66 -3.01 22.58 -24.88
C GLN A 66 -1.88 23.60 -24.62
N SER A 67 -0.71 23.09 -24.23
CA SER A 67 0.64 23.73 -24.21
C SER A 67 1.35 23.87 -22.85
N VAL A 68 1.38 22.81 -22.02
CA VAL A 68 2.46 22.61 -21.05
C VAL A 68 2.94 21.16 -21.15
N GLN A 69 4.18 20.95 -21.61
CA GLN A 69 4.78 19.62 -21.73
C GLN A 69 5.23 19.10 -20.35
N ASP A 70 5.09 17.79 -20.13
CA ASP A 70 5.59 17.00 -18.99
C ASP A 70 5.14 17.43 -17.59
N THR A 71 3.82 17.54 -17.38
CA THR A 71 3.22 17.69 -16.04
C THR A 71 2.16 16.61 -15.82
N GLN A 72 2.32 15.76 -14.80
CA GLN A 72 1.23 14.90 -14.31
C GLN A 72 0.45 15.66 -13.24
N VAL A 73 -0.88 15.71 -13.37
CA VAL A 73 -1.73 16.61 -12.60
C VAL A 73 -2.50 15.80 -11.55
N LEU A 74 -2.33 16.13 -10.26
CA LEU A 74 -3.25 15.68 -9.21
C LEU A 74 -4.35 16.76 -9.06
N ILE A 75 -5.55 16.47 -9.58
CA ILE A 75 -6.72 17.34 -9.46
C ILE A 75 -7.55 16.90 -8.26
N LEU A 76 -7.69 17.77 -7.27
CA LEU A 76 -8.53 17.58 -6.09
C LEU A 76 -10.01 17.92 -6.43
N LEU A 77 -10.73 17.00 -7.08
CA LEU A 77 -12.13 17.21 -7.44
C LEU A 77 -13.03 17.12 -6.19
N LEU A 78 -13.46 18.29 -5.70
CA LEU A 78 -14.56 18.44 -4.75
C LEU A 78 -15.86 18.46 -5.58
N ILE A 79 -16.47 17.28 -5.78
CA ILE A 79 -17.74 17.17 -6.49
C ILE A 79 -18.86 17.18 -5.43
N GLY A 80 -19.84 18.06 -5.65
CA GLY A 80 -21.00 18.25 -4.78
C GLY A 80 -21.66 16.94 -4.31
N SER A 81 -22.21 17.00 -3.10
CA SER A 81 -22.76 15.93 -2.25
C SER A 81 -21.74 14.94 -1.66
N ASN A 82 -21.09 15.36 -0.57
CA ASN A 82 -20.41 14.50 0.41
C ASN A 82 -19.37 13.50 -0.15
N ARG A 83 -18.79 13.76 -1.33
CA ARG A 83 -17.75 12.92 -1.95
C ARG A 83 -16.48 13.73 -2.26
N LEU A 84 -15.44 13.50 -1.44
CA LEU A 84 -14.05 13.79 -1.80
C LEU A 84 -13.55 12.64 -2.69
N THR A 85 -13.18 12.93 -3.94
CA THR A 85 -12.71 11.92 -4.89
C THR A 85 -11.31 12.27 -5.38
N PHE A 86 -10.33 11.40 -5.12
CA PHE A 86 -8.97 11.55 -5.62
C PHE A 86 -8.89 10.97 -7.03
N LYS A 87 -8.56 11.80 -8.04
CA LYS A 87 -8.44 11.33 -9.42
C LYS A 87 -7.05 11.65 -9.97
N TRP A 88 -6.32 10.60 -10.32
CA TRP A 88 -5.05 10.70 -11.04
C TRP A 88 -5.33 10.97 -12.51
N VAL A 89 -4.77 12.02 -13.08
CA VAL A 89 -4.82 12.29 -14.52
C VAL A 89 -3.39 12.29 -15.05
N SER A 90 -2.97 11.19 -15.69
CA SER A 90 -1.70 11.17 -16.41
C SER A 90 -1.91 11.73 -17.81
N CYS A 91 -1.28 12.84 -18.11
CA CYS A 91 -0.98 13.21 -19.49
C CYS A 91 0.40 12.64 -19.80
N THR A 92 0.47 11.54 -20.56
CA THR A 92 1.76 11.02 -21.05
C THR A 92 1.64 10.69 -22.53
N THR A 93 2.42 11.39 -23.34
CA THR A 93 2.87 10.88 -24.63
C THR A 93 4.05 9.96 -24.39
N GLY A 94 3.84 8.67 -24.66
CA GLY A 94 4.85 7.82 -25.29
C GLY A 94 5.99 7.26 -24.42
N GLN A 95 5.98 5.93 -24.33
CA GLN A 95 7.11 5.02 -24.15
C GLN A 95 7.58 4.71 -22.72
N ALA A 96 8.11 3.50 -22.60
CA ALA A 96 8.28 2.72 -21.37
C ALA A 96 9.52 1.84 -21.46
N PRO A 97 10.36 1.75 -20.42
CA PRO A 97 11.28 0.63 -20.18
C PRO A 97 10.84 -0.14 -18.90
N THR A 98 10.67 -1.46 -18.88
CA THR A 98 11.64 -2.59 -18.79
C THR A 98 12.78 -2.40 -17.81
N ASN A 99 12.86 -3.36 -16.91
CA ASN A 99 13.56 -3.37 -15.65
C ASN A 99 14.29 -4.74 -15.57
N SER A 100 15.54 -4.75 -15.09
CA SER A 100 16.18 -5.96 -14.54
C SER A 100 17.51 -5.66 -13.88
N GLY A 101 17.65 -6.11 -12.62
CA GLY A 101 18.93 -6.56 -12.08
C GLY A 101 19.35 -5.95 -10.74
N LEU A 102 18.92 -6.57 -9.64
CA LEU A 102 19.63 -6.52 -8.36
C LEU A 102 19.57 -7.89 -7.67
N ALA A 103 20.72 -8.53 -7.55
CA ALA A 103 21.16 -9.28 -6.38
C ALA A 103 22.71 -9.32 -6.48
N LEU A 104 23.51 -8.96 -5.47
CA LEU A 104 23.62 -9.62 -4.18
C LEU A 104 24.50 -8.78 -3.22
N ILE A 105 24.25 -8.99 -1.93
CA ILE A 105 25.24 -9.05 -0.82
C ILE A 105 25.46 -7.78 0.04
N LEU A 106 24.75 -7.85 1.17
CA LEU A 106 25.21 -7.73 2.55
C LEU A 106 25.60 -6.36 3.12
N GLY A 107 24.80 -5.97 4.12
CA GLY A 107 25.38 -5.67 5.43
C GLY A 107 24.75 -4.52 6.21
N ARG A 108 23.63 -4.75 6.90
CA ARG A 108 23.48 -4.55 8.36
C ARG A 108 22.03 -4.79 8.83
N ALA A 109 21.93 -5.38 10.02
CA ALA A 109 20.77 -6.13 10.51
C ALA A 109 19.52 -5.26 10.84
N PRO A 110 18.31 -5.83 10.76
CA PRO A 110 17.07 -5.13 11.07
C PRO A 110 16.83 -5.03 12.58
N ARG A 111 16.31 -3.89 13.03
CA ARG A 111 15.88 -3.57 14.41
C ARG A 111 14.68 -4.40 14.92
N GLY A 112 14.41 -5.57 14.34
CA GLY A 112 13.53 -6.60 14.91
C GLY A 112 14.21 -7.46 15.99
N ARG A 113 15.52 -7.29 16.24
CA ARG A 113 16.29 -8.08 17.21
C ARG A 113 16.28 -7.56 18.65
N LEU A 114 15.90 -6.31 18.92
CA LEU A 114 15.97 -5.74 20.28
C LEU A 114 14.96 -6.37 21.26
N ALA A 115 13.80 -6.85 20.80
CA ALA A 115 12.82 -7.51 21.66
C ALA A 115 13.24 -8.91 22.16
N ASN A 116 14.32 -9.48 21.61
CA ASN A 116 14.89 -10.77 22.02
C ASN A 116 16.29 -10.64 22.63
N GLN A 117 16.80 -9.42 22.85
CA GLN A 117 18.08 -9.23 23.53
C GLN A 117 17.85 -9.27 25.04
N ILE A 118 18.36 -10.32 25.65
CA ILE A 118 18.41 -10.46 27.10
C ILE A 118 19.44 -9.44 27.61
N PRO A 119 19.09 -8.57 28.58
CA PRO A 119 20.02 -7.57 29.10
C PRO A 119 21.32 -8.20 29.64
N PRO A 120 22.48 -7.54 29.46
CA PRO A 120 23.76 -8.03 29.96
C PRO A 120 23.78 -8.26 31.48
N GLU A 121 22.94 -7.54 32.23
CA GLU A 121 22.82 -7.67 33.68
C GLU A 121 22.25 -9.03 34.08
N ILE A 122 21.37 -9.61 33.26
CA ILE A 122 20.83 -10.96 33.46
C ILE A 122 21.84 -12.00 32.96
N LEU A 123 22.38 -11.81 31.75
CA LEU A 123 23.32 -12.77 31.14
C LEU A 123 24.61 -12.95 31.96
N ASN A 124 25.14 -11.86 32.49
CA ASN A 124 26.41 -11.84 33.21
C ASN A 124 26.24 -11.97 34.73
N ASN A 125 25.04 -12.28 35.24
CA ASN A 125 24.82 -12.43 36.68
C ASN A 125 25.49 -13.72 37.19
N PRO A 126 26.53 -13.63 38.05
CA PRO A 126 27.29 -14.81 38.49
C PRO A 126 26.46 -15.75 39.38
N GLN A 127 25.50 -15.21 40.14
CA GLN A 127 24.62 -16.02 40.99
C GLN A 127 23.61 -16.80 40.13
N LEU A 128 23.08 -16.18 39.07
CA LEU A 128 22.18 -16.84 38.14
C LEU A 128 22.91 -17.95 37.38
N GLN A 129 24.12 -17.69 36.89
CA GLN A 129 24.93 -18.70 36.20
C GLN A 129 25.24 -19.91 37.10
N ALA A 130 25.60 -19.67 38.36
CA ALA A 130 25.82 -20.75 39.34
C ALA A 130 24.53 -21.56 39.60
N ALA A 131 23.38 -20.91 39.67
CA ALA A 131 22.10 -21.60 39.86
C ALA A 131 21.68 -22.43 38.64
N ILE A 132 21.93 -21.92 37.42
CA ILE A 132 21.66 -22.64 36.16
C ILE A 132 22.55 -23.88 36.01
N GLN A 133 23.80 -23.86 36.51
CA GLN A 133 24.71 -25.01 36.43
C GLN A 133 24.20 -26.29 37.13
N VAL A 134 23.21 -26.17 38.02
CA VAL A 134 22.54 -27.32 38.66
C VAL A 134 21.61 -28.05 37.69
N LEU A 135 21.12 -27.37 36.65
CA LEU A 135 20.28 -27.97 35.62
C LEU A 135 21.12 -28.80 34.65
N PRO A 136 20.54 -29.86 34.05
CA PRO A 136 21.27 -30.76 33.17
C PRO A 136 21.73 -30.05 31.89
N SER A 137 22.99 -30.29 31.50
CA SER A 137 23.60 -29.65 30.32
C SER A 137 23.05 -30.13 28.98
N ASN A 138 22.36 -31.28 28.95
CA ASN A 138 21.75 -31.82 27.72
C ASN A 138 20.40 -31.15 27.38
N TYR A 139 19.90 -30.23 28.21
CA TYR A 139 18.72 -29.42 27.92
C TYR A 139 19.05 -27.94 28.07
N ASN A 140 18.51 -27.12 27.17
CA ASN A 140 18.57 -25.67 27.29
C ASN A 140 17.19 -25.13 27.72
N PHE A 141 17.06 -24.78 29.00
CA PHE A 141 15.83 -24.24 29.56
C PHE A 141 15.66 -22.73 29.33
N GLU A 142 16.61 -22.07 28.64
CA GLU A 142 16.53 -20.65 28.30
C GLU A 142 16.21 -19.74 29.51
N ILE A 143 16.66 -20.12 30.71
CA ILE A 143 16.32 -19.45 31.99
C ILE A 143 16.53 -17.92 31.95
N PRO A 144 17.67 -17.39 31.42
CA PRO A 144 17.86 -15.94 31.34
C PRO A 144 16.79 -15.25 30.49
N LYS A 145 16.30 -15.92 29.43
CA LYS A 145 15.24 -15.41 28.57
C LYS A 145 13.89 -15.43 29.29
N THR A 146 13.60 -16.50 30.01
CA THR A 146 12.36 -16.63 30.80
C THR A 146 12.27 -15.53 31.86
N ILE A 147 13.35 -15.29 32.62
CA ILE A 147 13.43 -14.20 33.60
C ILE A 147 13.17 -12.85 32.95
N TRP A 148 13.84 -12.56 31.83
CA TRP A 148 13.64 -11.32 31.09
C TRP A 148 12.19 -11.12 30.66
N ARG A 149 11.54 -12.19 30.16
CA ARG A 149 10.14 -12.13 29.70
C ARG A 149 9.15 -11.93 30.84
N ILE A 150 9.36 -12.57 31.99
CA ILE A 150 8.55 -12.37 33.21
C ILE A 150 8.66 -10.91 33.67
N GLN A 151 9.88 -10.36 33.71
CA GLN A 151 10.13 -8.97 34.10
C GLN A 151 9.50 -7.97 33.11
N GLN A 152 9.61 -8.21 31.81
CA GLN A 152 8.96 -7.36 30.79
C GLN A 152 7.43 -7.38 30.88
N ALA A 153 6.85 -8.54 31.18
CA ALA A 153 5.41 -8.68 31.36
C ALA A 153 4.92 -8.13 32.71
N GLN A 154 5.84 -7.77 33.62
CA GLN A 154 5.55 -7.40 35.00
C GLN A 154 4.67 -8.44 35.72
N ALA A 155 4.83 -9.71 35.34
CA ALA A 155 4.02 -10.82 35.84
C ALA A 155 4.28 -11.07 37.32
N LYS A 156 3.20 -11.31 38.09
CA LYS A 156 3.26 -11.60 39.53
C LYS A 156 2.95 -13.05 39.85
N LYS A 157 2.22 -13.76 38.98
CA LYS A 157 1.88 -15.18 39.14
C LYS A 157 2.15 -15.95 37.85
N VAL A 158 3.18 -16.78 37.85
CA VAL A 158 3.63 -17.52 36.67
C VAL A 158 3.25 -18.98 36.81
N ALA A 159 2.52 -19.52 35.83
CA ALA A 159 2.31 -20.95 35.69
C ALA A 159 3.47 -21.58 34.91
N LEU A 160 3.98 -22.71 35.38
CA LEU A 160 5.05 -23.49 34.76
C LEU A 160 4.48 -24.84 34.31
N GLN A 161 4.38 -25.04 32.99
CA GLN A 161 3.91 -26.28 32.38
C GLN A 161 5.08 -27.03 31.73
N MET A 162 5.21 -28.33 32.02
CA MET A 162 6.29 -29.16 31.51
C MET A 162 5.80 -30.56 31.10
N PRO A 163 6.41 -31.19 30.08
CA PRO A 163 6.16 -32.60 29.77
C PRO A 163 6.73 -33.50 30.87
N GLU A 164 6.21 -34.72 30.95
CA GLU A 164 6.55 -35.70 32.00
C GLU A 164 8.06 -35.87 32.20
N GLY A 165 8.83 -35.97 31.10
CA GLY A 165 10.28 -36.13 31.14
C GLY A 165 11.07 -34.91 31.65
N LEU A 166 10.44 -33.74 31.78
CA LEU A 166 11.09 -32.52 32.29
C LEU A 166 10.55 -32.09 33.66
N LEU A 167 9.46 -32.68 34.17
CA LEU A 167 8.88 -32.36 35.48
C LEU A 167 9.89 -32.54 36.63
N LEU A 168 10.87 -33.42 36.48
CA LEU A 168 11.92 -33.66 37.48
C LEU A 168 12.80 -32.42 37.74
N PHE A 169 12.79 -31.43 36.83
CA PHE A 169 13.52 -30.16 36.98
C PHE A 169 12.63 -29.00 37.46
N ALA A 170 11.32 -29.22 37.62
CA ALA A 170 10.35 -28.15 37.83
C ALA A 170 10.64 -27.35 39.11
N CYS A 171 10.85 -28.01 40.24
CA CYS A 171 11.13 -27.33 41.51
C CYS A 171 12.41 -26.49 41.45
N THR A 172 13.48 -27.00 40.83
CA THR A 172 14.72 -26.24 40.67
C THR A 172 14.52 -25.02 39.77
N ILE A 173 13.73 -25.13 38.71
CA ILE A 173 13.41 -24.00 37.83
C ILE A 173 12.54 -22.98 38.58
N VAL A 174 11.55 -23.42 39.37
CA VAL A 174 10.74 -22.56 40.25
C VAL A 174 11.64 -21.77 41.20
N ASP A 175 12.53 -22.44 41.94
CA ASP A 175 13.44 -21.78 42.87
C ASP A 175 14.30 -20.70 42.18
N ILE A 176 14.76 -20.97 40.97
CA ILE A 176 15.54 -20.02 40.18
C ILE A 176 14.65 -18.85 39.74
N LEU A 177 13.48 -19.12 39.17
CA LEU A 177 12.59 -18.06 38.69
C LEU A 177 12.10 -17.18 39.85
N GLU A 178 11.67 -17.74 40.98
CA GLU A 178 11.25 -16.98 42.16
C GLU A 178 12.40 -16.20 42.81
N ARG A 179 13.63 -16.69 42.74
CA ARG A 179 14.80 -15.98 43.29
C ARG A 179 15.23 -14.80 42.43
N PHE A 180 15.14 -14.92 41.11
CA PHE A 180 15.63 -13.92 40.16
C PHE A 180 14.50 -13.09 39.50
N THR A 181 13.26 -13.33 39.92
CA THR A 181 12.07 -12.51 39.64
C THR A 181 11.37 -12.19 40.95
N GLU A 182 10.37 -11.29 40.95
CA GLU A 182 9.48 -11.09 42.11
C GLU A 182 8.15 -11.84 41.95
N ALA A 183 8.11 -12.84 41.06
CA ALA A 183 6.88 -13.57 40.73
C ALA A 183 6.76 -14.85 41.55
N GLU A 184 5.54 -15.18 41.96
CA GLU A 184 5.17 -16.50 42.51
C GLU A 184 5.05 -17.49 41.35
N VAL A 185 5.70 -18.65 41.41
CA VAL A 185 5.70 -19.62 40.31
C VAL A 185 5.04 -20.93 40.74
N MET A 186 3.99 -21.34 40.03
CA MET A 186 3.25 -22.58 40.29
C MET A 186 3.50 -23.63 39.21
N VAL A 187 3.76 -24.87 39.61
CA VAL A 187 3.93 -25.99 38.66
C VAL A 187 2.58 -26.58 38.31
N MET A 188 2.29 -26.66 37.01
CA MET A 188 1.10 -27.35 36.50
C MET A 188 1.34 -28.85 36.47
N GLY A 189 0.52 -29.60 37.22
CA GLY A 189 0.68 -31.05 37.41
C GLY A 189 0.03 -31.92 36.33
N ASP A 190 -0.71 -31.33 35.38
CA ASP A 190 -1.39 -32.07 34.34
C ASP A 190 -0.46 -32.54 33.21
N VAL A 191 -0.86 -33.64 32.58
CA VAL A 191 -0.02 -34.32 31.58
C VAL A 191 0.08 -33.48 30.31
N THR A 192 1.31 -33.13 29.94
CA THR A 192 1.61 -32.36 28.74
C THR A 192 2.29 -33.24 27.70
N TYR A 193 1.56 -33.65 26.66
CA TYR A 193 2.08 -34.51 25.59
C TYR A 193 2.74 -33.73 24.44
N GLY A 194 2.41 -32.43 24.29
CA GLY A 194 2.73 -31.70 23.07
C GLY A 194 2.35 -30.21 23.11
N ALA A 195 2.67 -29.52 22.03
CA ALA A 195 2.29 -28.12 21.78
C ALA A 195 0.78 -27.93 21.55
N CYS A 196 0.04 -29.03 21.35
CA CYS A 196 -1.42 -29.08 21.30
C CYS A 196 -2.07 -29.12 22.69
N CYS A 197 -1.28 -29.22 23.76
CA CYS A 197 -1.76 -29.35 25.14
C CYS A 197 -1.34 -28.15 26.01
N VAL A 198 -1.12 -26.97 25.42
CA VAL A 198 -0.88 -25.75 26.21
C VAL A 198 -2.13 -25.47 27.04
N ASP A 199 -2.01 -25.44 28.36
CA ASP A 199 -3.14 -25.35 29.28
C ASP A 199 -3.30 -23.93 29.85
N ASP A 200 -3.69 -23.02 28.98
CA ASP A 200 -3.93 -21.61 29.31
C ASP A 200 -5.21 -21.41 30.12
N PHE A 201 -6.23 -22.27 29.94
CA PHE A 201 -7.47 -22.24 30.70
C PHE A 201 -7.24 -22.50 32.19
N THR A 202 -6.52 -23.57 32.55
CA THR A 202 -6.21 -23.89 33.96
C THR A 202 -5.26 -22.85 34.55
N ALA A 203 -4.25 -22.42 33.80
CA ALA A 203 -3.33 -21.36 34.25
C ALA A 203 -4.09 -20.09 34.64
N ARG A 204 -5.04 -19.65 33.80
CA ARG A 204 -5.89 -18.49 34.10
C ARG A 204 -6.82 -18.73 35.28
N ALA A 205 -7.39 -19.93 35.41
CA ALA A 205 -8.25 -20.29 36.54
C ALA A 205 -7.51 -20.27 37.88
N LEU A 206 -6.21 -20.60 37.88
CA LEU A 206 -5.32 -20.50 39.04
C LEU A 206 -4.84 -19.05 39.33
N GLY A 207 -5.24 -18.10 38.49
CA GLY A 207 -4.89 -16.68 38.62
C GLY A 207 -3.48 -16.35 38.14
N ALA A 208 -2.87 -17.19 37.29
CA ALA A 208 -1.61 -16.86 36.66
C ALA A 208 -1.80 -15.78 35.59
N ASP A 209 -0.90 -14.80 35.57
CA ASP A 209 -0.82 -13.73 34.57
C ASP A 209 0.25 -14.01 33.50
N PHE A 210 0.98 -15.13 33.63
CA PHE A 210 1.98 -15.58 32.68
C PHE A 210 2.10 -17.11 32.67
N LEU A 211 2.27 -17.73 31.50
CA LEU A 211 2.48 -19.18 31.35
C LEU A 211 3.82 -19.46 30.66
N VAL A 212 4.67 -20.26 31.30
CA VAL A 212 5.92 -20.79 30.75
C VAL A 212 5.69 -22.26 30.39
N HIS A 213 5.63 -22.55 29.09
CA HIS A 213 5.47 -23.92 28.57
C HIS A 213 6.81 -24.44 28.03
N TYR A 214 7.31 -25.53 28.60
CA TYR A 214 8.52 -26.23 28.13
C TYR A 214 8.19 -27.38 27.19
N GLY A 215 9.08 -27.66 26.23
CA GLY A 215 8.96 -28.80 25.32
C GLY A 215 8.70 -28.38 23.87
N HIS A 216 7.49 -28.64 23.37
CA HIS A 216 7.15 -28.51 21.96
C HIS A 216 6.75 -27.06 21.60
N SER A 217 7.13 -26.59 20.41
CA SER A 217 6.73 -25.26 19.93
C SER A 217 5.22 -25.20 19.65
N CYS A 218 4.50 -24.23 20.23
CA CYS A 218 3.05 -24.02 20.05
C CYS A 218 2.62 -24.21 18.58
N LEU A 219 1.59 -25.03 18.35
CA LEU A 219 0.97 -25.23 17.03
C LEU A 219 0.09 -24.02 16.67
N ALA A 220 0.69 -22.83 16.60
CA ALA A 220 -0.01 -21.65 16.13
C ALA A 220 -0.18 -21.77 14.61
N SER A 221 -1.39 -22.06 14.15
CA SER A 221 -1.69 -22.18 12.72
C SER A 221 -1.26 -20.93 11.96
N ALA A 222 -0.64 -21.13 10.80
CA ALA A 222 -0.17 -20.04 9.98
C ALA A 222 -1.29 -19.47 9.09
N LEU A 223 -1.66 -18.21 9.33
CA LEU A 223 -2.72 -17.52 8.62
C LEU A 223 -2.16 -16.48 7.66
N ALA A 224 -2.73 -16.38 6.46
CA ALA A 224 -2.57 -15.24 5.58
C ALA A 224 -3.81 -14.36 5.64
N LEU A 225 -3.64 -13.06 5.92
CA LEU A 225 -4.72 -12.09 5.97
C LEU A 225 -4.68 -11.19 4.74
N VAL A 226 -5.79 -11.12 4.01
CA VAL A 226 -5.95 -10.31 2.79
C VAL A 226 -7.29 -9.57 2.78
N SER A 227 -7.38 -8.50 1.97
CA SER A 227 -8.54 -7.60 1.93
C SER A 227 -8.54 -6.77 0.64
N THR A 228 -9.64 -6.06 0.36
CA THR A 228 -9.64 -4.91 -0.55
C THR A 228 -9.16 -3.65 0.15
N ILE A 229 -8.80 -2.63 -0.63
CA ILE A 229 -8.32 -1.32 -0.13
C ILE A 229 -9.23 -0.72 0.96
N GLN A 230 -10.54 -0.91 0.85
CA GLN A 230 -11.54 -0.32 1.77
C GLN A 230 -11.39 -0.82 3.21
N PHE A 231 -10.86 -2.03 3.40
CA PHE A 231 -10.72 -2.63 4.72
C PHE A 231 -9.27 -2.92 5.13
N VAL A 232 -8.25 -2.46 4.38
CA VAL A 232 -6.83 -2.70 4.71
C VAL A 232 -6.48 -2.21 6.12
N SER A 233 -6.98 -1.05 6.55
CA SER A 233 -6.75 -0.56 7.91
C SER A 233 -7.29 -1.50 8.99
N THR A 234 -8.52 -2.02 8.77
CA THR A 234 -9.17 -2.97 9.67
C THR A 234 -8.44 -4.33 9.66
N LEU A 235 -7.98 -4.77 8.49
CA LEU A 235 -7.17 -5.97 8.33
C LEU A 235 -5.87 -5.87 9.15
N GLN A 236 -5.19 -4.73 9.13
CA GLN A 236 -3.96 -4.53 9.92
C GLN A 236 -4.23 -4.58 11.43
N ALA A 237 -5.33 -3.99 11.89
CA ALA A 237 -5.74 -4.08 13.30
C ALA A 237 -6.03 -5.54 13.70
N ALA A 238 -6.87 -6.24 12.92
CA ALA A 238 -7.17 -7.66 13.14
C ALA A 238 -5.91 -8.53 13.11
N ALA A 239 -4.95 -8.21 12.23
CA ALA A 239 -3.67 -8.91 12.15
C ALA A 239 -2.82 -8.76 13.42
N GLN A 240 -2.90 -7.65 14.16
CA GLN A 240 -2.16 -7.49 15.41
C GLN A 240 -2.77 -8.30 16.53
N GLU A 241 -4.10 -8.28 16.67
CA GLU A 241 -4.81 -9.07 17.68
C GLU A 241 -4.58 -10.58 17.48
N LEU A 242 -4.72 -11.04 16.23
CA LEU A 242 -4.56 -12.47 15.90
C LEU A 242 -3.12 -12.98 16.06
N LYS A 243 -2.10 -12.11 16.13
CA LYS A 243 -0.72 -12.55 16.39
C LYS A 243 -0.50 -13.12 17.78
N ALA A 244 -1.40 -12.85 18.73
CA ALA A 244 -1.34 -13.45 20.05
C ALA A 244 -1.55 -14.98 20.00
N GLU A 245 -2.34 -15.46 19.04
CA GLU A 245 -2.78 -16.86 18.94
C GLU A 245 -2.27 -17.57 17.67
N TYR A 246 -2.02 -16.84 16.59
CA TYR A 246 -1.71 -17.38 15.26
C TYR A 246 -0.40 -16.83 14.70
N ARG A 247 0.25 -17.61 13.81
CA ARG A 247 1.35 -17.10 12.99
C ARG A 247 0.77 -16.33 11.80
N VAL A 248 0.50 -15.04 12.01
CA VAL A 248 -0.13 -14.18 11.00
C VAL A 248 0.88 -13.62 9.99
N SER A 249 0.56 -13.75 8.71
CA SER A 249 1.22 -13.08 7.58
C SER A 249 0.25 -12.15 6.86
N VAL A 250 0.74 -10.98 6.46
CA VAL A 250 -0.04 -9.99 5.68
C VAL A 250 0.70 -9.76 4.37
N PRO A 251 0.49 -10.61 3.34
CA PRO A 251 1.28 -10.61 2.12
C PRO A 251 1.04 -9.35 1.28
N GLN A 252 2.04 -8.93 0.50
CA GLN A 252 1.97 -7.71 -0.31
C GLN A 252 2.35 -7.99 -1.78
N CYS A 253 1.48 -7.59 -2.70
CA CYS A 253 1.80 -7.50 -4.12
C CYS A 253 2.04 -6.04 -4.49
N LYS A 254 3.30 -5.62 -4.61
CA LYS A 254 3.61 -4.24 -4.99
C LYS A 254 2.98 -3.89 -6.36
N PRO A 255 2.41 -2.68 -6.54
CA PRO A 255 2.47 -1.52 -5.62
C PRO A 255 1.35 -1.49 -4.56
N LEU A 256 0.51 -2.52 -4.45
CA LEU A 256 -0.59 -2.55 -3.49
C LEU A 256 -0.10 -2.52 -2.03
N SER A 257 -0.98 -2.08 -1.14
CA SER A 257 -0.73 -2.05 0.30
C SER A 257 -0.56 -3.47 0.86
N PRO A 258 0.14 -3.67 1.99
CA PRO A 258 0.21 -4.98 2.64
C PRO A 258 -1.19 -5.50 2.96
N GLY A 259 -1.48 -6.73 2.49
CA GLY A 259 -2.78 -7.39 2.63
C GLY A 259 -3.80 -6.98 1.57
N GLU A 260 -3.49 -6.00 0.71
CA GLU A 260 -4.40 -5.58 -0.35
C GLU A 260 -4.32 -6.53 -1.56
N ILE A 261 -5.48 -6.94 -2.05
CA ILE A 261 -5.64 -7.72 -3.28
C ILE A 261 -6.65 -7.06 -4.22
N LEU A 262 -6.44 -7.26 -5.52
CA LEU A 262 -7.36 -6.89 -6.60
C LEU A 262 -7.89 -8.16 -7.27
N GLY A 263 -9.03 -8.06 -7.97
CA GLY A 263 -9.55 -9.20 -8.72
C GLY A 263 -8.60 -9.75 -9.80
N CYS A 264 -7.62 -8.93 -10.19
CA CYS A 264 -6.55 -9.26 -11.12
C CYS A 264 -5.14 -9.17 -10.52
N THR A 265 -4.98 -9.09 -9.19
CA THR A 265 -3.67 -9.07 -8.50
C THR A 265 -3.77 -9.73 -7.14
N SER A 266 -3.10 -10.87 -6.94
CA SER A 266 -3.08 -11.57 -5.64
C SER A 266 -1.74 -12.28 -5.40
N PRO A 267 -1.30 -12.40 -4.12
CA PRO A 267 -0.01 -13.00 -3.80
C PRO A 267 -0.04 -14.52 -3.93
N ARG A 268 1.11 -15.11 -4.26
CA ARG A 268 1.35 -16.52 -3.98
C ARG A 268 1.75 -16.68 -2.52
N LEU A 269 1.03 -17.53 -1.82
CA LEU A 269 1.22 -17.77 -0.40
C LEU A 269 2.33 -18.82 -0.21
N PRO A 270 3.21 -18.64 0.79
CA PRO A 270 4.19 -19.65 1.16
C PRO A 270 3.53 -20.97 1.56
N LYS A 271 4.24 -22.10 1.39
CA LYS A 271 3.69 -23.45 1.69
C LYS A 271 3.34 -23.63 3.17
N GLU A 272 3.92 -22.82 4.05
CA GLU A 272 3.68 -22.87 5.48
C GLU A 272 2.31 -22.28 5.85
N VAL A 273 1.65 -21.52 4.95
CA VAL A 273 0.32 -20.95 5.21
C VAL A 273 -0.74 -22.05 5.16
N GLU A 274 -1.44 -22.24 6.27
CA GLU A 274 -2.48 -23.26 6.43
C GLU A 274 -3.87 -22.78 6.01
N ALA A 275 -4.12 -21.47 6.10
CA ALA A 275 -5.39 -20.87 5.64
C ALA A 275 -5.21 -19.40 5.25
N VAL A 276 -6.06 -18.94 4.33
CA VAL A 276 -6.23 -17.52 4.00
C VAL A 276 -7.57 -17.02 4.53
N VAL A 277 -7.56 -15.88 5.22
CA VAL A 277 -8.76 -15.17 5.66
C VAL A 277 -8.84 -13.85 4.89
N TYR A 278 -9.88 -13.73 4.08
CA TYR A 278 -10.24 -12.52 3.37
C TYR A 278 -11.23 -11.72 4.21
N LEU A 279 -10.88 -10.47 4.52
CA LEU A 279 -11.75 -9.52 5.18
C LEU A 279 -12.38 -8.63 4.10
N GLY A 280 -13.68 -8.77 3.90
CA GLY A 280 -14.41 -7.95 2.94
C GLY A 280 -15.71 -8.59 2.47
N ASP A 281 -16.51 -7.79 1.80
CA ASP A 281 -17.71 -8.24 1.12
C ASP A 281 -17.40 -8.83 -0.27
N GLY A 282 -18.37 -9.58 -0.79
CA GLY A 282 -18.28 -10.22 -2.10
C GLY A 282 -17.23 -11.33 -2.20
N ARG A 283 -17.24 -12.01 -3.35
CA ARG A 283 -16.34 -13.14 -3.63
C ARG A 283 -15.30 -12.82 -4.70
N PHE A 284 -15.52 -11.80 -5.53
CA PHE A 284 -14.67 -11.50 -6.69
C PHE A 284 -13.17 -11.35 -6.33
N HIS A 285 -12.83 -10.58 -5.31
CA HIS A 285 -11.44 -10.41 -4.85
C HIS A 285 -10.90 -11.64 -4.12
N LEU A 286 -11.73 -12.31 -3.34
CA LEU A 286 -11.34 -13.56 -2.69
C LEU A 286 -11.00 -14.64 -3.73
N GLU A 287 -11.79 -14.75 -4.79
CA GLU A 287 -11.56 -15.73 -5.85
C GLU A 287 -10.20 -15.53 -6.54
N SER A 288 -9.67 -14.31 -6.63
CA SER A 288 -8.35 -14.12 -7.24
C SER A 288 -7.22 -14.73 -6.40
N VAL A 289 -7.29 -14.63 -5.06
CA VAL A 289 -6.31 -15.31 -4.19
C VAL A 289 -6.54 -16.82 -4.15
N MET A 290 -7.80 -17.29 -4.26
CA MET A 290 -8.12 -18.71 -4.37
C MET A 290 -7.62 -19.34 -5.67
N ILE A 291 -7.73 -18.62 -6.80
CA ILE A 291 -7.19 -19.05 -8.09
C ILE A 291 -5.66 -19.12 -8.03
N ALA A 292 -5.00 -18.14 -7.38
CA ALA A 292 -3.55 -18.12 -7.23
C ALA A 292 -3.03 -19.21 -6.28
N ASN A 293 -3.85 -19.67 -5.33
CA ASN A 293 -3.46 -20.59 -4.25
C ASN A 293 -4.52 -21.72 -4.07
N PRO A 294 -4.66 -22.64 -5.05
CA PRO A 294 -5.77 -23.60 -5.08
C PRO A 294 -5.80 -24.61 -3.92
N ASN A 295 -4.64 -24.83 -3.29
CA ASN A 295 -4.49 -25.81 -2.21
C ASN A 295 -4.61 -25.19 -0.82
N VAL A 296 -4.79 -23.87 -0.72
CA VAL A 296 -4.92 -23.18 0.58
C VAL A 296 -6.40 -22.98 0.89
N PRO A 297 -6.92 -23.53 2.00
CA PRO A 297 -8.26 -23.26 2.48
C PRO A 297 -8.52 -21.76 2.62
N ALA A 298 -9.65 -21.30 2.06
CA ALA A 298 -10.01 -19.89 2.05
C ALA A 298 -11.27 -19.61 2.86
N TYR A 299 -11.22 -18.56 3.66
CA TYR A 299 -12.32 -18.09 4.50
C TYR A 299 -12.62 -16.63 4.18
N ARG A 300 -13.90 -16.28 4.17
CA ARG A 300 -14.39 -14.91 4.04
C ARG A 300 -15.02 -14.47 5.35
N TYR A 301 -14.49 -13.40 5.93
CA TYR A 301 -15.17 -12.64 6.95
C TYR A 301 -15.83 -11.42 6.32
N ASP A 302 -17.16 -11.41 6.31
CA ASP A 302 -17.95 -10.28 5.81
C ASP A 302 -18.21 -9.30 6.98
N PRO A 303 -17.63 -8.09 6.96
CA PRO A 303 -17.73 -7.16 8.08
C PRO A 303 -19.13 -6.59 8.28
N TYR A 304 -20.00 -6.64 7.26
CA TYR A 304 -21.37 -6.13 7.36
C TYR A 304 -22.29 -7.16 8.01
N SER A 305 -22.25 -8.40 7.52
CA SER A 305 -23.08 -9.48 8.08
C SER A 305 -22.46 -10.12 9.32
N LYS A 306 -21.18 -9.87 9.59
CA LYS A 306 -20.37 -10.45 10.68
C LYS A 306 -20.29 -11.98 10.60
N VAL A 307 -20.32 -12.52 9.39
CA VAL A 307 -20.26 -13.95 9.13
C VAL A 307 -18.87 -14.33 8.64
N LEU A 308 -18.24 -15.30 9.33
CA LEU A 308 -17.09 -16.03 8.82
C LEU A 308 -17.60 -17.28 8.09
N SER A 309 -17.25 -17.42 6.82
CA SER A 309 -17.67 -18.54 5.98
C SER A 309 -16.47 -19.17 5.29
N ARG A 310 -16.49 -20.49 5.13
CA ARG A 310 -15.52 -21.21 4.30
C ARG A 310 -15.96 -21.11 2.84
N GLU A 311 -15.05 -20.71 1.98
CA GLU A 311 -15.34 -20.42 0.59
C GLU A 311 -14.65 -21.45 -0.31
N HIS A 312 -15.35 -21.87 -1.36
CA HIS A 312 -14.90 -22.87 -2.31
C HIS A 312 -14.92 -22.30 -3.73
N TYR A 313 -13.91 -22.64 -4.53
CA TYR A 313 -13.83 -22.28 -5.94
C TYR A 313 -13.88 -23.56 -6.77
N ASP A 314 -14.70 -23.57 -7.82
CA ASP A 314 -14.85 -24.73 -8.69
C ASP A 314 -13.73 -24.74 -9.73
N TYR A 315 -12.55 -25.22 -9.30
CA TYR A 315 -11.37 -25.31 -10.15
C TYR A 315 -11.59 -26.25 -11.34
N GLN A 316 -12.35 -27.34 -11.16
CA GLN A 316 -12.60 -28.32 -12.22
C GLN A 316 -13.41 -27.68 -13.35
N ARG A 317 -14.49 -26.97 -13.00
CA ARG A 317 -15.31 -26.25 -13.98
C ARG A 317 -14.53 -25.14 -14.67
N MET A 318 -13.76 -24.34 -13.91
CA MET A 318 -12.93 -23.29 -14.51
C MET A 318 -11.94 -23.89 -15.52
N GLN A 319 -11.24 -24.97 -15.15
CA GLN A 319 -10.29 -25.65 -16.04
C GLN A 319 -10.96 -26.24 -17.28
N ALA A 320 -12.12 -26.91 -17.11
CA ALA A 320 -12.87 -27.47 -18.23
C ALA A 320 -13.27 -26.38 -19.23
N ASN A 321 -13.84 -25.26 -18.75
CA ASN A 321 -14.22 -24.13 -19.59
C ASN A 321 -13.01 -23.55 -20.36
N ARG A 322 -11.86 -23.40 -19.70
CA ARG A 322 -10.65 -22.89 -20.35
C ARG A 322 -10.10 -23.88 -21.39
N GLN A 323 -10.09 -25.17 -21.08
CA GLN A 323 -9.65 -26.21 -22.01
C GLN A 323 -10.53 -26.29 -23.25
N GLU A 324 -11.85 -26.17 -23.09
CA GLU A 324 -12.80 -26.15 -24.20
C GLU A 324 -12.58 -24.93 -25.10
N ALA A 325 -12.42 -23.74 -24.52
CA ALA A 325 -12.10 -22.52 -25.26
C ALA A 325 -10.79 -22.65 -26.05
N ILE A 326 -9.74 -23.21 -25.43
CA ILE A 326 -8.44 -23.47 -26.06
C ILE A 326 -8.57 -24.52 -27.18
N ALA A 327 -9.30 -25.61 -26.95
CA ALA A 327 -9.50 -26.67 -27.94
C ALA A 327 -10.22 -26.14 -29.18
N THR A 328 -11.27 -25.33 -28.97
CA THR A 328 -12.03 -24.67 -30.05
C THR A 328 -11.16 -23.70 -30.84
N ALA A 329 -10.28 -22.95 -30.15
CA ALA A 329 -9.36 -22.01 -30.77
C ALA A 329 -8.29 -22.66 -31.66
N ARG A 330 -7.94 -23.94 -31.44
CA ARG A 330 -6.92 -24.63 -32.26
C ARG A 330 -7.32 -24.80 -33.73
N SER A 331 -8.62 -24.85 -34.01
CA SER A 331 -9.16 -24.94 -35.37
C SER A 331 -9.51 -23.59 -35.99
N ALA A 332 -9.24 -22.48 -35.31
CA ALA A 332 -9.58 -21.14 -35.77
C ALA A 332 -8.74 -20.75 -37.00
N LYS A 333 -9.42 -20.16 -38.01
CA LYS A 333 -8.79 -19.67 -39.25
C LYS A 333 -8.55 -18.17 -39.19
N SER A 334 -9.35 -17.44 -38.43
CA SER A 334 -9.28 -15.98 -38.29
C SER A 334 -9.23 -15.57 -36.82
N TRP A 335 -8.28 -14.69 -36.48
CA TRP A 335 -8.00 -14.27 -35.11
C TRP A 335 -8.37 -12.82 -34.85
N GLY A 336 -8.86 -12.51 -33.66
CA GLY A 336 -9.13 -11.16 -33.22
C GLY A 336 -8.25 -10.81 -32.02
N LEU A 337 -7.45 -9.77 -32.13
CA LEU A 337 -6.62 -9.27 -31.04
C LEU A 337 -7.26 -8.01 -30.45
N ILE A 338 -7.64 -8.05 -29.18
CA ILE A 338 -8.26 -6.91 -28.48
C ILE A 338 -7.23 -6.27 -27.56
N LEU A 339 -7.00 -4.96 -27.71
CA LEU A 339 -6.29 -4.14 -26.75
C LEU A 339 -7.29 -3.34 -25.91
N GLY A 340 -7.31 -3.58 -24.60
CA GLY A 340 -8.13 -2.81 -23.67
C GLY A 340 -7.61 -1.38 -23.52
N THR A 341 -8.44 -0.38 -23.84
CA THR A 341 -8.08 1.05 -23.70
C THR A 341 -8.59 1.69 -22.42
N LEU A 342 -9.30 0.93 -21.57
CA LEU A 342 -9.78 1.41 -20.28
C LEU A 342 -8.66 1.36 -19.23
N GLY A 343 -8.29 2.54 -18.73
CA GLY A 343 -7.25 2.69 -17.71
C GLY A 343 -5.90 2.14 -18.18
N ARG A 344 -5.24 1.33 -17.33
CA ARG A 344 -3.95 0.68 -17.62
C ARG A 344 -4.07 -0.84 -17.81
N GLN A 345 -5.22 -1.32 -18.28
CA GLN A 345 -5.48 -2.76 -18.41
C GLN A 345 -4.78 -3.39 -19.62
N GLY A 346 -4.60 -2.63 -20.70
CA GLY A 346 -3.95 -3.11 -21.92
C GLY A 346 -2.44 -2.93 -21.93
N SER A 347 -1.74 -3.77 -22.71
CA SER A 347 -0.29 -3.70 -22.91
C SER A 347 0.05 -3.77 -24.41
N PRO A 348 0.48 -2.65 -25.02
CA PRO A 348 0.89 -2.63 -26.43
C PRO A 348 2.02 -3.61 -26.72
N LYS A 349 2.98 -3.78 -25.80
CA LYS A 349 4.09 -4.73 -25.94
C LYS A 349 3.60 -6.19 -26.05
N ILE A 350 2.59 -6.58 -25.26
CA ILE A 350 1.99 -7.92 -25.34
C ILE A 350 1.24 -8.06 -26.67
N LEU A 351 0.49 -7.04 -27.09
CA LEU A 351 -0.21 -7.05 -28.36
C LEU A 351 0.75 -7.23 -29.55
N GLU A 352 1.81 -6.43 -29.62
CA GLU A 352 2.85 -6.52 -30.65
C GLU A 352 3.49 -7.91 -30.70
N HIS A 353 3.71 -8.52 -29.53
CA HIS A 353 4.19 -9.89 -29.44
C HIS A 353 3.19 -10.89 -30.04
N LEU A 354 1.91 -10.81 -29.68
CA LEU A 354 0.86 -11.66 -30.26
C LEU A 354 0.74 -11.48 -31.78
N GLU A 355 0.80 -10.24 -32.26
CA GLU A 355 0.80 -9.92 -33.69
C GLU A 355 1.99 -10.59 -34.39
N SER A 356 3.20 -10.46 -33.83
CA SER A 356 4.41 -11.07 -34.42
C SER A 356 4.30 -12.59 -34.54
N ARG A 357 3.68 -13.24 -33.55
CA ARG A 357 3.46 -14.70 -33.51
C ARG A 357 2.43 -15.14 -34.54
N LEU A 358 1.29 -14.45 -34.63
CA LEU A 358 0.27 -14.75 -35.64
C LEU A 358 0.81 -14.54 -37.06
N ARG A 359 1.59 -13.48 -37.30
CA ARG A 359 2.29 -13.27 -38.58
C ARG A 359 3.26 -14.40 -38.91
N ALA A 360 4.07 -14.84 -37.94
CA ALA A 360 5.02 -15.94 -38.13
C ALA A 360 4.33 -17.29 -38.43
N LEU A 361 3.11 -17.50 -37.92
CA LEU A 361 2.29 -18.67 -38.18
C LEU A 361 1.44 -18.55 -39.47
N GLY A 362 1.50 -17.41 -40.17
CA GLY A 362 0.68 -17.15 -41.36
C GLY A 362 -0.83 -17.07 -41.08
N LEU A 363 -1.22 -16.79 -39.83
CA LEU A 363 -2.61 -16.71 -39.41
C LEU A 363 -3.13 -15.27 -39.56
N PRO A 364 -4.23 -15.04 -40.29
CA PRO A 364 -4.81 -13.71 -40.43
C PRO A 364 -5.44 -13.25 -39.12
N PHE A 365 -5.31 -11.96 -38.83
CA PHE A 365 -5.91 -11.37 -37.63
C PHE A 365 -6.40 -9.95 -37.83
N VAL A 366 -7.38 -9.55 -37.00
CA VAL A 366 -7.91 -8.18 -36.91
C VAL A 366 -7.58 -7.60 -35.54
N ARG A 367 -7.11 -6.35 -35.51
CA ARG A 367 -6.83 -5.62 -34.28
C ARG A 367 -8.01 -4.74 -33.89
N LEU A 368 -8.48 -4.87 -32.65
CA LEU A 368 -9.53 -4.03 -32.06
C LEU A 368 -9.04 -3.30 -30.81
N LEU A 369 -9.40 -2.03 -30.72
CA LEU A 369 -9.19 -1.19 -29.55
C LEU A 369 -10.55 -0.98 -28.88
N LEU A 370 -10.71 -1.45 -27.65
CA LEU A 370 -11.99 -1.35 -26.93
C LEU A 370 -11.78 -0.88 -25.50
N SER A 371 -12.55 0.12 -25.08
CA SER A 371 -12.62 0.50 -23.66
C SER A 371 -13.30 -0.61 -22.86
N GLU A 372 -14.44 -1.09 -23.35
CA GLU A 372 -15.23 -2.13 -22.70
C GLU A 372 -15.56 -3.25 -23.69
N ILE A 373 -15.29 -4.49 -23.27
CA ILE A 373 -15.44 -5.71 -24.06
C ILE A 373 -16.78 -6.36 -23.69
N PHE A 374 -17.71 -6.40 -24.65
CA PHE A 374 -19.03 -6.99 -24.48
C PHE A 374 -19.31 -8.04 -25.56
N PRO A 375 -20.07 -9.12 -25.26
CA PRO A 375 -20.46 -10.12 -26.26
C PRO A 375 -21.14 -9.51 -27.49
N SER A 376 -22.01 -8.50 -27.29
CA SER A 376 -22.73 -7.83 -28.38
C SER A 376 -21.80 -7.10 -29.35
N LYS A 377 -20.74 -6.45 -28.85
CA LYS A 377 -19.74 -5.76 -29.70
C LYS A 377 -18.93 -6.74 -30.53
N LEU A 378 -18.47 -7.84 -29.92
CA LEU A 378 -17.66 -8.84 -30.62
C LEU A 378 -18.49 -9.64 -31.63
N SER A 379 -19.80 -9.76 -31.42
CA SER A 379 -20.72 -10.41 -32.36
C SER A 379 -20.89 -9.65 -33.68
N LEU A 380 -20.51 -8.37 -33.75
CA LEU A 380 -20.54 -7.56 -34.97
C LEU A 380 -19.45 -7.96 -35.99
N LEU A 381 -18.49 -8.81 -35.61
CA LEU A 381 -17.40 -9.29 -36.44
C LEU A 381 -17.50 -10.82 -36.60
N PRO A 382 -18.49 -11.32 -37.36
CA PRO A 382 -18.74 -12.75 -37.54
C PRO A 382 -17.61 -13.50 -38.24
N GLU A 383 -16.69 -12.80 -38.90
CA GLU A 383 -15.52 -13.35 -39.59
C GLU A 383 -14.35 -13.73 -38.66
N VAL A 384 -14.35 -13.28 -37.40
CA VAL A 384 -13.29 -13.58 -36.42
C VAL A 384 -13.63 -14.84 -35.65
N ASP A 385 -12.90 -15.95 -35.79
CA ASP A 385 -13.25 -17.24 -35.15
C ASP A 385 -12.93 -17.27 -33.65
N VAL A 386 -11.88 -16.56 -33.23
CA VAL A 386 -11.38 -16.56 -31.85
C VAL A 386 -10.89 -15.17 -31.45
N TRP A 387 -11.09 -14.82 -30.18
CA TRP A 387 -10.62 -13.57 -29.60
C TRP A 387 -9.51 -13.82 -28.59
N VAL A 388 -8.46 -13.00 -28.64
CA VAL A 388 -7.43 -12.92 -27.60
C VAL A 388 -7.45 -11.50 -27.06
N GLN A 389 -7.70 -11.35 -25.76
CA GLN A 389 -7.80 -10.04 -25.12
C GLN A 389 -6.57 -9.72 -24.27
N VAL A 390 -6.01 -8.54 -24.50
CA VAL A 390 -4.97 -7.90 -23.70
C VAL A 390 -5.66 -6.77 -22.91
N ALA A 391 -6.43 -7.15 -21.90
CA ALA A 391 -7.17 -6.26 -21.00
C ALA A 391 -7.33 -6.93 -19.62
N CYS A 392 -8.51 -6.85 -18.99
CA CYS A 392 -8.79 -7.52 -17.73
C CYS A 392 -8.81 -9.05 -17.89
N PRO A 393 -7.93 -9.82 -17.20
CA PRO A 393 -7.85 -11.27 -17.35
C PRO A 393 -9.11 -12.01 -16.88
N ARG A 394 -9.87 -11.41 -15.94
CA ARG A 394 -11.10 -12.00 -15.40
C ARG A 394 -12.21 -12.12 -16.46
N LEU A 395 -12.18 -11.32 -17.53
CA LEU A 395 -13.13 -11.44 -18.66
C LEU A 395 -13.10 -12.81 -19.32
N SER A 396 -11.92 -13.36 -19.55
CA SER A 396 -11.78 -14.70 -20.11
C SER A 396 -12.10 -15.79 -19.08
N ILE A 397 -11.71 -15.60 -17.82
CA ILE A 397 -11.81 -16.63 -16.79
C ILE A 397 -13.24 -16.78 -16.26
N ASP A 398 -13.87 -15.69 -15.84
CA ASP A 398 -15.19 -15.74 -15.21
C ASP A 398 -16.33 -15.64 -16.23
N TRP A 399 -16.14 -14.78 -17.24
CA TRP A 399 -17.18 -14.43 -18.20
C TRP A 399 -16.93 -14.99 -19.60
N GLY A 400 -15.87 -15.79 -19.80
CA GLY A 400 -15.49 -16.29 -21.12
C GLY A 400 -16.58 -17.10 -21.81
N THR A 401 -17.40 -17.82 -21.05
CA THR A 401 -18.54 -18.61 -21.55
C THR A 401 -19.74 -17.77 -21.97
N ALA A 402 -19.79 -16.49 -21.61
CA ALA A 402 -20.82 -15.56 -22.07
C ALA A 402 -20.55 -15.04 -23.49
N PHE A 403 -19.35 -15.27 -24.03
CA PHE A 403 -19.00 -14.90 -25.39
C PHE A 403 -19.36 -16.05 -26.35
N PRO A 404 -19.97 -15.74 -27.51
CA PRO A 404 -20.37 -16.77 -28.48
C PRO A 404 -19.17 -17.44 -29.17
N LYS A 405 -18.01 -16.80 -29.12
CA LYS A 405 -16.75 -17.29 -29.65
C LYS A 405 -15.70 -17.31 -28.55
N PRO A 406 -14.69 -18.21 -28.60
CA PRO A 406 -13.72 -18.33 -27.52
C PRO A 406 -13.00 -17.01 -27.26
N LEU A 407 -13.06 -16.55 -26.00
CA LEU A 407 -12.31 -15.40 -25.50
C LEU A 407 -11.14 -15.88 -24.65
N LEU A 408 -9.93 -15.70 -25.17
CA LEU A 408 -8.68 -16.16 -24.59
C LEU A 408 -7.90 -15.03 -23.92
N THR A 409 -7.12 -15.40 -22.91
CA THR A 409 -6.07 -14.55 -22.34
C THR A 409 -4.80 -14.64 -23.21
N PRO A 410 -3.85 -13.70 -23.07
CA PRO A 410 -2.60 -13.73 -23.86
C PRO A 410 -1.71 -14.93 -23.57
N TYR A 411 -1.90 -15.60 -22.42
CA TYR A 411 -1.04 -16.68 -21.94
C TYR A 411 -1.54 -18.07 -22.32
N GLU A 412 -2.63 -18.16 -23.07
CA GLU A 412 -3.20 -19.45 -23.44
C GLU A 412 -2.51 -20.06 -24.67
N PRO A 413 -2.47 -21.41 -24.74
CA PRO A 413 -1.48 -22.14 -25.53
C PRO A 413 -1.57 -22.10 -27.06
N PRO A 414 -2.68 -21.76 -27.75
CA PRO A 414 -2.69 -21.90 -29.21
C PRO A 414 -1.66 -21.02 -29.92
N LEU A 415 -1.06 -20.04 -29.22
CA LEU A 415 0.02 -19.18 -29.72
C LEU A 415 1.44 -19.59 -29.27
N PHE A 416 1.57 -20.50 -28.29
CA PHE A 416 2.83 -20.88 -27.64
C PHE A 416 3.02 -22.40 -27.55
N PRO A 417 3.36 -23.09 -28.66
CA PRO A 417 3.54 -24.54 -28.70
C PRO A 417 4.72 -25.09 -27.86
N SER A 418 5.57 -24.24 -27.30
CA SER A 418 6.80 -24.64 -26.57
C SER A 418 6.76 -24.42 -25.06
N LEU A 419 5.65 -23.97 -24.47
CA LEU A 419 5.54 -23.83 -23.02
C LEU A 419 4.95 -25.11 -22.40
N PRO A 420 5.66 -25.80 -21.48
CA PRO A 420 5.11 -26.94 -20.79
C PRO A 420 3.85 -26.51 -20.03
N PHE A 421 2.81 -27.35 -20.14
CA PHE A 421 1.49 -27.14 -19.56
C PHE A 421 1.58 -27.17 -18.02
N SER A 422 1.92 -26.03 -17.41
CA SER A 422 1.79 -25.82 -15.97
C SER A 422 0.44 -25.14 -15.71
N PHE A 423 -0.55 -25.96 -15.34
CA PHE A 423 -1.75 -25.45 -14.68
C PHE A 423 -1.30 -24.50 -13.56
N LEU A 424 -1.85 -23.27 -13.54
CA LEU A 424 -1.58 -22.16 -12.59
C LEU A 424 -0.71 -20.99 -13.08
N SER A 425 -0.41 -20.86 -14.38
CA SER A 425 0.36 -19.71 -14.90
C SER A 425 -0.39 -18.61 -15.69
N PRO A 426 -1.63 -18.19 -15.36
CA PRO A 426 -2.09 -16.85 -15.75
C PRO A 426 -1.35 -15.74 -14.96
N TRP A 427 -0.65 -16.11 -13.89
CA TRP A 427 -0.06 -15.21 -12.90
C TRP A 427 1.48 -15.21 -12.86
N ILE A 428 2.14 -15.97 -13.75
CA ILE A 428 3.63 -16.01 -13.85
C ILE A 428 4.18 -14.87 -14.73
N TYR A 429 3.34 -13.94 -15.18
CA TYR A 429 3.79 -12.65 -15.66
C TYR A 429 3.17 -11.50 -14.85
N PRO A 430 3.70 -11.19 -13.65
CA PRO A 430 3.98 -9.77 -13.42
C PRO A 430 4.87 -9.31 -14.58
N PHE A 431 4.71 -8.05 -15.01
CA PHE A 431 5.74 -7.39 -15.81
C PHE A 431 7.14 -7.83 -15.34
N PRO A 432 8.02 -8.33 -16.22
CA PRO A 432 9.25 -8.96 -15.78
C PRO A 432 10.10 -7.93 -15.04
N ASN A 433 10.42 -8.25 -13.79
CA ASN A 433 11.77 -8.07 -13.27
C ASN A 433 12.41 -9.46 -13.20
N SER A 434 13.57 -9.54 -13.85
CA SER A 434 14.51 -10.64 -14.05
C SER A 434 14.58 -11.73 -12.97
N GLU A 435 14.61 -12.99 -13.42
CA GLU A 435 15.81 -13.85 -13.40
C GLU A 435 15.44 -15.24 -13.92
N LEU A 436 15.93 -15.62 -15.12
CA LEU A 436 16.37 -16.97 -15.53
C LEU A 436 16.55 -17.05 -17.07
N PHE A 437 17.80 -17.34 -17.46
CA PHE A 437 18.42 -17.63 -18.77
C PHE A 437 19.49 -16.61 -19.27
N PRO A 438 20.65 -17.09 -19.78
CA PRO A 438 21.96 -16.46 -19.60
C PRO A 438 22.43 -15.53 -20.74
N LEU A 439 23.29 -14.57 -20.35
CA LEU A 439 24.41 -13.95 -21.09
C LEU A 439 24.21 -13.64 -22.59
N ILE A 440 23.83 -12.39 -22.92
CA ILE A 440 24.44 -11.62 -24.02
C ILE A 440 24.58 -10.16 -23.56
N ALA A 441 25.82 -9.66 -23.57
CA ALA A 441 26.19 -8.31 -23.13
C ALA A 441 25.62 -7.21 -24.05
N VAL A 442 24.98 -6.17 -23.49
CA VAL A 442 24.68 -4.91 -24.20
C VAL A 442 24.58 -3.70 -23.25
N GLY A 443 25.51 -2.75 -23.38
CA GLY A 443 25.32 -1.28 -23.32
C GLY A 443 24.97 -0.55 -21.99
N PRO A 444 25.36 0.74 -21.83
CA PRO A 444 25.05 1.56 -20.65
C PRO A 444 23.56 1.96 -20.56
N CYS A 445 23.12 2.27 -19.33
CA CYS A 445 21.73 2.49 -18.89
C CYS A 445 21.08 3.82 -19.42
N PRO A 446 19.77 3.85 -19.75
CA PRO A 446 19.04 5.07 -20.14
C PRO A 446 18.56 5.96 -18.97
N PRO A 447 18.17 7.24 -19.21
CA PRO A 447 18.12 8.32 -18.20
C PRO A 447 16.89 8.40 -17.26
N GLU A 448 15.96 7.43 -17.26
CA GLU A 448 14.61 7.62 -16.68
C GLU A 448 14.40 7.19 -15.21
N GLU A 449 15.44 6.75 -14.49
CA GLU A 449 15.33 6.30 -13.09
C GLU A 449 16.07 7.21 -12.10
N GLN A 450 15.75 8.51 -12.09
CA GLN A 450 16.26 9.45 -11.08
C GLN A 450 15.29 9.61 -9.89
N PRO A 451 15.77 9.74 -8.64
CA PRO A 451 14.94 10.12 -7.50
C PRO A 451 14.30 11.48 -7.76
N ARG A 452 12.99 11.63 -7.48
CA ARG A 452 12.27 12.89 -7.67
C ARG A 452 12.13 13.62 -6.34
N GLY A 453 12.38 14.93 -6.34
CA GLY A 453 12.26 15.80 -5.18
C GLY A 453 12.15 17.27 -5.60
N TRP A 454 11.49 18.08 -4.78
CA TRP A 454 11.52 19.54 -4.88
C TRP A 454 12.93 20.08 -4.60
N TRP A 455 13.68 19.43 -3.70
CA TRP A 455 15.11 19.65 -3.50
C TRP A 455 15.76 18.42 -2.85
N PHE A 456 17.09 18.35 -2.91
CA PHE A 456 17.90 17.29 -2.31
C PHE A 456 18.87 17.84 -1.27
N SER A 457 19.16 17.02 -0.24
CA SER A 457 19.92 17.42 0.95
C SER A 457 21.44 17.27 0.82
N LYS A 458 21.94 16.71 -0.29
CA LYS A 458 23.37 16.43 -0.53
C LYS A 458 23.81 16.89 -1.93
N GLN A 459 25.04 17.40 -2.03
CA GLN A 459 25.61 17.95 -3.28
C GLN A 459 25.79 16.88 -4.36
N GLU A 460 26.21 15.68 -3.97
CA GLU A 460 26.65 14.61 -4.88
C GLU A 460 25.68 13.43 -4.92
N ALA A 461 24.51 13.53 -4.25
CA ALA A 461 23.53 12.47 -4.19
C ALA A 461 22.10 13.02 -4.24
N ASP A 462 21.24 12.40 -5.06
CA ASP A 462 19.79 12.66 -5.14
C ASP A 462 19.05 12.09 -3.92
N VAL A 463 19.49 12.45 -2.72
CA VAL A 463 18.94 11.97 -1.45
C VAL A 463 18.34 13.15 -0.71
N PHE A 464 17.06 13.03 -0.38
CA PHE A 464 16.39 13.93 0.53
C PHE A 464 16.17 13.24 1.89
N SER A 465 16.49 13.97 2.96
CA SER A 465 16.11 13.61 4.33
C SER A 465 15.48 14.83 4.98
N ALA A 466 14.24 14.70 5.43
CA ALA A 466 13.54 15.76 6.14
C ALA A 466 14.09 16.00 7.55
N LEU A 467 14.77 14.99 8.11
CA LEU A 467 15.25 15.00 9.49
C LEU A 467 16.71 15.41 9.64
N GLU A 468 17.49 15.37 8.56
CA GLU A 468 18.90 15.76 8.57
C GLU A 468 19.06 17.23 8.17
N GLU A 469 20.08 17.89 8.71
CA GLU A 469 20.48 19.21 8.25
C GLU A 469 21.14 19.06 6.87
N PRO A 470 20.59 19.69 5.81
CA PRO A 470 21.12 19.50 4.47
C PRO A 470 22.43 20.27 4.29
N THR A 471 23.39 19.67 3.60
CA THR A 471 24.65 20.36 3.23
C THR A 471 24.45 21.34 2.08
N VAL A 472 23.40 21.12 1.29
CA VAL A 472 22.91 22.00 0.22
C VAL A 472 21.42 21.73 0.01
N CYS A 473 20.67 22.70 -0.48
CA CYS A 473 19.31 22.49 -0.97
C CYS A 473 19.25 22.60 -2.49
N ARG A 474 19.88 21.63 -3.15
CA ARG A 474 20.03 21.59 -4.60
C ARG A 474 18.67 21.35 -5.27
N GLY A 475 18.28 22.22 -6.21
CA GLY A 475 16.99 22.18 -6.92
C GLY A 475 15.90 23.09 -6.33
N LEU A 476 16.13 23.72 -5.17
CA LEU A 476 15.10 24.53 -4.52
C LEU A 476 14.70 25.78 -5.32
N GLU A 477 15.65 26.53 -5.88
CA GLU A 477 15.32 27.73 -6.67
C GLU A 477 14.55 27.38 -7.94
N GLU A 478 14.83 26.22 -8.54
CA GLU A 478 14.10 25.69 -9.71
C GLU A 478 12.66 25.30 -9.34
N ALA A 479 12.49 24.65 -8.18
CA ALA A 479 11.18 24.36 -7.59
C ALA A 479 10.38 25.64 -7.32
N LEU A 480 10.99 26.64 -6.69
CA LEU A 480 10.40 27.95 -6.43
C LEU A 480 10.02 28.66 -7.75
N GLY A 481 10.88 28.62 -8.75
CA GLY A 481 10.61 29.17 -10.08
C GLY A 481 9.43 28.48 -10.78
N THR A 482 9.31 27.16 -10.62
CA THR A 482 8.20 26.38 -11.17
C THR A 482 6.87 26.76 -10.50
N VAL A 483 6.86 26.90 -9.17
CA VAL A 483 5.66 27.35 -8.45
C VAL A 483 5.29 28.79 -8.80
N ALA A 484 6.26 29.70 -8.87
CA ALA A 484 6.05 31.10 -9.28
C ALA A 484 5.44 31.18 -10.69
N GLN A 485 5.95 30.39 -11.63
CA GLN A 485 5.43 30.33 -12.99
C GLN A 485 3.99 29.82 -13.01
N ALA A 486 3.66 28.81 -12.20
CA ALA A 486 2.30 28.31 -12.09
C ALA A 486 1.34 29.32 -11.46
N LEU A 487 1.73 29.99 -10.37
CA LEU A 487 0.93 31.05 -9.75
C LEU A 487 0.66 32.20 -10.73
N SER A 488 1.64 32.59 -11.53
CA SER A 488 1.49 33.65 -12.54
C SER A 488 0.64 33.23 -13.74
N LYS A 489 0.83 32.02 -14.28
CA LYS A 489 0.15 31.57 -15.51
C LYS A 489 -1.25 31.02 -15.26
N LEU A 490 -1.42 30.31 -14.15
CA LEU A 490 -2.64 29.56 -13.84
C LEU A 490 -3.43 30.18 -12.70
N GLY A 491 -2.89 31.18 -11.98
CA GLY A 491 -3.64 31.90 -10.95
C GLY A 491 -4.82 32.73 -11.51
N PRO A 492 -5.59 33.41 -10.64
CA PRO A 492 -5.47 33.40 -9.19
C PRO A 492 -5.92 32.07 -8.56
N PHE A 493 -5.29 31.69 -7.44
CA PHE A 493 -5.65 30.53 -6.62
C PHE A 493 -6.15 31.00 -5.26
N ASP A 494 -7.24 30.41 -4.76
CA ASP A 494 -7.77 30.66 -3.43
C ASP A 494 -6.94 29.99 -2.34
N GLY A 495 -6.33 28.84 -2.63
CA GLY A 495 -5.60 28.06 -1.62
C GLY A 495 -4.39 27.33 -2.17
N ILE A 496 -3.47 26.94 -1.27
CA ILE A 496 -2.38 26.02 -1.59
C ILE A 496 -2.50 24.78 -0.71
N LEU A 497 -2.36 23.59 -1.29
CA LEU A 497 -2.26 22.31 -0.58
C LEU A 497 -0.90 21.68 -0.84
N GLY A 498 -0.20 21.27 0.21
CA GLY A 498 1.06 20.53 0.09
C GLY A 498 1.05 19.21 0.85
N PHE A 499 1.79 18.22 0.33
CA PHE A 499 2.05 16.95 1.03
C PHE A 499 3.55 16.68 1.18
N SER A 500 3.97 16.27 2.38
CA SER A 500 5.36 15.89 2.69
C SER A 500 6.35 17.02 2.36
N GLN A 501 7.37 16.78 1.54
CA GLN A 501 8.28 17.84 1.06
C GLN A 501 7.54 18.96 0.30
N GLY A 502 6.43 18.67 -0.38
CA GLY A 502 5.58 19.68 -1.01
C GLY A 502 4.83 20.56 0.01
N ALA A 503 4.53 20.05 1.20
CA ALA A 503 4.00 20.85 2.31
C ALA A 503 5.06 21.80 2.87
N ALA A 504 6.31 21.33 3.01
CA ALA A 504 7.43 22.20 3.38
C ALA A 504 7.66 23.29 2.32
N LEU A 505 7.56 22.98 1.02
CA LEU A 505 7.64 23.98 -0.05
C LEU A 505 6.48 24.98 -0.02
N ALA A 506 5.24 24.51 0.16
CA ALA A 506 4.07 25.37 0.22
C ALA A 506 4.18 26.39 1.36
N ALA A 507 4.66 25.95 2.53
CA ALA A 507 4.92 26.83 3.66
C ALA A 507 6.02 27.87 3.33
N LEU A 508 7.10 27.45 2.68
CA LEU A 508 8.18 28.36 2.24
C LEU A 508 7.68 29.41 1.25
N VAL A 509 6.88 29.01 0.25
CA VAL A 509 6.28 29.92 -0.73
C VAL A 509 5.41 30.97 -0.07
N CYS A 510 4.58 30.59 0.90
CA CYS A 510 3.75 31.55 1.64
C CYS A 510 4.59 32.48 2.51
N ALA A 511 5.67 31.98 3.11
CA ALA A 511 6.59 32.78 3.90
C ALA A 511 7.32 33.83 3.05
N LEU A 512 7.79 33.45 1.86
CA LEU A 512 8.39 34.38 0.89
C LEU A 512 7.38 35.44 0.42
N GLY A 513 6.14 35.02 0.13
CA GLY A 513 5.06 35.96 -0.22
C GLY A 513 4.74 36.96 0.89
N GLN A 514 4.68 36.51 2.15
CA GLN A 514 4.47 37.40 3.30
C GLN A 514 5.65 38.34 3.54
N ALA A 515 6.87 37.90 3.22
CA ALA A 515 8.07 38.73 3.25
C ALA A 515 8.16 39.74 2.09
N GLY A 516 7.19 39.73 1.16
CA GLY A 516 7.08 40.69 0.06
C GLY A 516 7.74 40.24 -1.25
N ASP A 517 8.06 38.94 -1.40
CA ASP A 517 8.52 38.41 -2.70
C ASP A 517 7.36 38.47 -3.72
N PRO A 518 7.48 39.29 -4.79
CA PRO A 518 6.39 39.51 -5.74
C PRO A 518 6.05 38.27 -6.59
N ARG A 519 6.90 37.23 -6.56
CA ARG A 519 6.66 35.96 -7.27
C ARG A 519 5.52 35.14 -6.64
N PHE A 520 5.22 35.38 -5.36
CA PHE A 520 4.37 34.51 -4.55
C PHE A 520 3.21 35.30 -3.93
N PRO A 521 2.12 35.56 -4.68
CA PRO A 521 0.92 36.13 -4.09
C PRO A 521 0.37 35.22 -2.99
N LEU A 522 0.00 35.81 -1.85
CA LEU A 522 -0.55 35.06 -0.72
C LEU A 522 -1.93 34.48 -1.07
N PRO A 523 -2.17 33.16 -0.88
CA PRO A 523 -3.49 32.58 -1.03
C PRO A 523 -4.41 33.02 0.13
N ARG A 524 -5.70 32.67 0.08
CA ARG A 524 -6.65 32.89 1.18
C ARG A 524 -6.47 31.88 2.32
N PHE A 525 -6.01 30.66 1.99
CA PHE A 525 -5.73 29.61 2.97
C PHE A 525 -4.63 28.64 2.50
N ILE A 526 -4.10 27.84 3.43
CA ILE A 526 -3.15 26.76 3.14
C ILE A 526 -3.52 25.45 3.86
N ILE A 527 -3.31 24.32 3.19
CA ILE A 527 -3.48 22.98 3.77
C ILE A 527 -2.14 22.23 3.68
N LEU A 528 -1.61 21.80 4.81
CA LEU A 528 -0.29 21.18 4.92
C LEU A 528 -0.42 19.77 5.50
N VAL A 529 -0.13 18.76 4.69
CA VAL A 529 -0.22 17.36 5.12
C VAL A 529 1.17 16.74 5.28
N SER A 530 1.46 16.20 6.46
CA SER A 530 2.79 15.69 6.86
C SER A 530 3.94 16.66 6.52
N GLY A 531 3.73 17.96 6.74
CA GLY A 531 4.75 18.98 6.49
C GLY A 531 5.79 19.10 7.61
N PHE A 532 6.92 19.72 7.32
CA PHE A 532 8.01 20.00 8.26
C PHE A 532 8.66 21.35 7.91
N CYS A 533 9.40 21.93 8.86
CA CYS A 533 10.19 23.14 8.58
C CYS A 533 11.43 22.78 7.74
N PRO A 534 11.61 23.34 6.53
CA PRO A 534 12.82 23.09 5.76
C PRO A 534 14.06 23.66 6.49
N ARG A 535 15.17 22.92 6.47
CA ARG A 535 16.44 23.27 7.15
C ARG A 535 17.51 23.67 6.13
N GLY A 536 18.54 24.41 6.56
CA GLY A 536 19.75 24.66 5.76
C GLY A 536 19.53 25.41 4.44
N LEU A 537 18.56 26.34 4.38
CA LEU A 537 18.20 27.03 3.14
C LEU A 537 19.04 28.26 2.78
N GLY A 538 19.84 28.83 3.69
CA GLY A 538 20.65 30.03 3.43
C GLY A 538 19.86 31.31 3.09
N LEU A 539 18.58 31.19 2.75
CA LEU A 539 17.54 32.20 2.87
C LEU A 539 17.30 32.34 4.37
N GLU A 540 17.73 33.48 4.91
CA GLU A 540 17.81 33.76 6.34
C GLU A 540 16.60 33.19 7.09
N GLU A 541 16.88 32.34 8.08
CA GLU A 541 15.91 31.69 8.97
C GLU A 541 14.91 32.67 9.59
N ALA A 542 15.16 33.97 9.51
CA ALA A 542 14.26 35.06 9.83
C ALA A 542 12.87 34.96 9.14
N ILE A 543 12.78 34.51 7.88
CA ILE A 543 11.50 34.49 7.12
C ILE A 543 10.53 33.41 7.65
N LEU A 544 11.04 32.35 8.28
CA LEU A 544 10.24 31.30 8.96
C LEU A 544 10.18 31.46 10.50
N GLN A 545 10.84 32.46 11.07
CA GLN A 545 10.87 32.70 12.51
C GLN A 545 9.66 33.50 13.03
N GLY A 546 9.04 34.33 12.20
CA GLY A 546 7.81 35.06 12.52
C GLY A 546 6.54 34.23 12.26
N PRO A 547 5.42 34.50 12.96
CA PRO A 547 4.17 33.80 12.70
C PRO A 547 3.62 34.19 11.32
N LEU A 548 3.33 33.19 10.49
CA LEU A 548 2.58 33.34 9.24
C LEU A 548 1.12 33.64 9.59
N SER A 549 0.56 34.73 9.05
CA SER A 549 -0.80 35.19 9.38
C SER A 549 -1.89 34.52 8.56
N LEU A 550 -1.50 33.62 7.65
CA LEU A 550 -2.39 32.90 6.75
C LEU A 550 -3.17 31.80 7.50
N PRO A 551 -4.50 31.71 7.33
CA PRO A 551 -5.28 30.58 7.86
C PRO A 551 -4.75 29.25 7.32
N SER A 552 -4.41 28.33 8.24
CA SER A 552 -3.79 27.06 7.89
C SER A 552 -4.46 25.85 8.55
N LEU A 553 -4.55 24.76 7.77
CA LEU A 553 -4.93 23.44 8.26
C LEU A 553 -3.73 22.49 8.15
N HIS A 554 -3.25 22.00 9.28
CA HIS A 554 -2.14 21.06 9.38
C HIS A 554 -2.66 19.66 9.68
N VAL A 555 -2.34 18.70 8.82
CA VAL A 555 -2.79 17.31 8.98
C VAL A 555 -1.59 16.39 9.08
N PHE A 556 -1.52 15.56 10.12
CA PHE A 556 -0.39 14.65 10.31
C PHE A 556 -0.76 13.42 11.15
N GLY A 557 -0.01 12.34 10.92
CA GLY A 557 -0.24 11.03 11.53
C GLY A 557 0.55 10.82 12.81
N ASP A 558 -0.07 10.25 13.84
CA ASP A 558 0.59 9.92 15.11
C ASP A 558 1.64 8.81 14.95
N THR A 559 1.53 7.99 13.90
CA THR A 559 2.46 6.88 13.61
C THR A 559 3.32 7.15 12.37
N ASP A 560 3.37 8.39 11.88
CA ASP A 560 4.21 8.80 10.75
C ASP A 560 5.71 8.65 11.10
N ARG A 561 6.40 7.77 10.37
CA ARG A 561 7.84 7.48 10.54
C ARG A 561 8.71 8.24 9.53
N VAL A 562 8.09 8.84 8.52
CA VAL A 562 8.80 9.63 7.50
C VAL A 562 8.95 11.05 8.02
N ILE A 563 7.84 11.65 8.45
CA ILE A 563 7.79 12.95 9.11
C ILE A 563 7.11 12.75 10.47
N PRO A 564 7.89 12.59 11.56
CA PRO A 564 7.34 12.46 12.91
C PRO A 564 6.40 13.61 13.23
N SER A 565 5.31 13.34 13.94
CA SER A 565 4.28 14.34 14.29
C SER A 565 4.83 15.60 14.94
N GLN A 566 5.94 15.49 15.68
CA GLN A 566 6.65 16.62 16.27
C GLN A 566 7.13 17.65 15.24
N GLU A 567 7.58 17.21 14.06
CA GLU A 567 8.03 18.08 12.97
C GLU A 567 6.86 18.85 12.35
N SER A 568 5.73 18.17 12.15
CA SER A 568 4.49 18.81 11.67
C SER A 568 3.89 19.75 12.70
N MET A 569 3.97 19.42 13.99
CA MET A 569 3.59 20.32 15.08
C MET A 569 4.51 21.56 15.14
N GLN A 570 5.82 21.39 14.91
CA GLN A 570 6.75 22.51 14.84
C GLN A 570 6.38 23.45 13.69
N LEU A 571 6.09 22.92 12.50
CA LEU A 571 5.60 23.72 11.38
C LEU A 571 4.25 24.38 11.70
N CYS A 572 3.32 23.67 12.34
CA CYS A 572 2.03 24.20 12.78
C CYS A 572 2.19 25.40 13.71
N SER A 573 3.17 25.37 14.62
CA SER A 573 3.44 26.48 15.55
C SER A 573 3.91 27.77 14.86
N ARG A 574 4.30 27.70 13.57
CA ARG A 574 4.69 28.86 12.77
C ARG A 574 3.52 29.60 12.15
N PHE A 575 2.30 29.08 12.21
CA PHE A 575 1.11 29.73 11.68
C PHE A 575 0.22 30.26 12.81
N ALA A 576 -0.15 31.54 12.75
CA ALA A 576 -1.04 32.15 13.73
C ALA A 576 -2.46 31.60 13.56
N GLY A 577 -3.04 31.02 14.61
CA GLY A 577 -4.39 30.46 14.56
C GLY A 577 -4.51 29.15 13.77
N ALA A 578 -3.41 28.43 13.56
CA ALA A 578 -3.38 27.16 12.85
C ALA A 578 -4.34 26.12 13.44
N ILE A 579 -5.04 25.39 12.56
CA ILE A 579 -5.88 24.25 12.95
C ILE A 579 -5.09 22.97 12.73
N ALA A 580 -4.94 22.16 13.78
CA ALA A 580 -4.27 20.87 13.70
C ALA A 580 -5.29 19.73 13.67
N LEU A 581 -5.12 18.81 12.72
CA LEU A 581 -5.90 17.58 12.57
C LEU A 581 -4.97 16.36 12.62
N THR A 582 -5.08 15.57 13.68
CA THR A 582 -4.30 14.33 13.83
C THR A 582 -5.07 13.11 13.35
N HIS A 583 -4.35 12.05 12.97
CA HIS A 583 -4.92 10.73 12.70
C HIS A 583 -3.98 9.61 13.16
N SER A 584 -4.52 8.43 13.49
CA SER A 584 -3.71 7.30 13.97
C SER A 584 -2.83 6.61 12.91
N GLY A 585 -2.86 7.09 11.67
CA GLY A 585 -2.14 6.51 10.53
C GLY A 585 -0.70 7.01 10.37
N GLY A 586 0.01 6.47 9.36
CA GLY A 586 1.36 6.88 8.97
C GLY A 586 1.39 8.02 7.93
N HIS A 587 2.38 8.01 7.03
CA HIS A 587 2.66 9.08 6.06
C HIS A 587 1.69 9.09 4.85
N PHE A 588 0.47 9.58 5.02
CA PHE A 588 -0.53 9.69 3.94
C PHE A 588 -1.56 10.80 4.22
N ILE A 589 -2.35 11.17 3.22
CA ILE A 589 -3.46 12.12 3.35
C ILE A 589 -4.72 11.35 3.84
N PRO A 590 -5.25 11.61 5.05
CA PRO A 590 -6.37 10.85 5.57
C PRO A 590 -7.69 11.17 4.85
N ALA A 591 -8.39 10.13 4.41
CA ALA A 591 -9.66 10.24 3.66
C ALA A 591 -10.88 9.69 4.43
N ALA A 592 -10.74 9.33 5.70
CA ALA A 592 -11.84 8.83 6.52
C ALA A 592 -12.88 9.94 6.80
N ALA A 593 -14.13 9.54 7.08
CA ALA A 593 -15.26 10.48 7.22
C ALA A 593 -15.02 11.62 8.23
N PRO A 594 -14.45 11.38 9.43
CA PRO A 594 -14.18 12.45 10.39
C PRO A 594 -13.17 13.48 9.87
N GLN A 595 -12.08 13.03 9.24
CA GLN A 595 -11.05 13.91 8.67
C GLN A 595 -11.59 14.68 7.47
N ARG A 596 -12.40 14.04 6.62
CA ARG A 596 -13.12 14.72 5.53
C ARG A 596 -14.01 15.86 6.04
N GLN A 597 -14.74 15.63 7.13
CA GLN A 597 -15.55 16.68 7.74
C GLN A 597 -14.71 17.86 8.22
N ALA A 598 -13.52 17.60 8.79
CA ALA A 598 -12.61 18.65 9.22
C ALA A 598 -12.05 19.48 8.05
N TYR A 599 -11.71 18.85 6.92
CA TYR A 599 -11.34 19.57 5.70
C TYR A 599 -12.48 20.48 5.21
N LEU A 600 -13.71 19.97 5.19
CA LEU A 600 -14.88 20.74 4.77
C LEU A 600 -15.13 21.93 5.71
N GLN A 601 -15.14 21.70 7.03
CA GLN A 601 -15.32 22.77 8.02
C GLN A 601 -14.24 23.86 7.94
N PHE A 602 -13.02 23.51 7.55
CA PHE A 602 -11.97 24.48 7.31
C PHE A 602 -12.26 25.30 6.05
N LEU A 603 -12.59 24.63 4.94
CA LEU A 603 -12.85 25.27 3.65
C LEU A 603 -14.13 26.11 3.65
N ASP A 604 -15.15 25.72 4.40
CA ASP A 604 -16.42 26.45 4.55
C ASP A 604 -16.22 27.87 5.09
N GLN A 605 -15.10 28.16 5.78
CA GLN A 605 -14.77 29.51 6.24
C GLN A 605 -14.42 30.48 5.11
N PHE A 606 -14.14 29.95 3.91
CA PHE A 606 -13.69 30.70 2.74
C PHE A 606 -14.67 30.61 1.56
N ALA A 607 -15.73 29.81 1.70
CA ALA A 607 -16.83 29.75 0.75
C ALA A 607 -17.72 30.98 0.95
N GLU A 608 -17.81 31.84 -0.08
CA GLU A 608 -18.83 32.89 -0.16
C GLU A 608 -20.18 32.33 -0.64
#